data_AF-A0A6A6ARF2-F1
#
_entry.id   AF-A0A6A6ARF2-F1
#
_cell.length_a   1.000
_cell.length_b   1.000
_cell.length_c   1.000
_cell.angle_alpha   90.00
_cell.angle_beta   90.00
_cell.angle_gamma   90.00
#
_symmetry.space_group_name_H-M   'P 1'
#
loop_
_entity.id
_entity.type
_entity.pdbx_description
1 polymer ?
#
loop_
_entity_poly.entity_id
_entity_poly.type
_entity_poly.pdbx_seq_one_letter_code
_entity_poly.pdbx_strand_id
1 'polypeptide(L)'
;MRSLPSPVKPLYDIMTHGEFTKHVALTSSSPLLSPMTELILVYLPSDISPDKKTVTATQLQQFVYNGIGESFDVESVSYGWGVENDFPVKGGDAEQKGSILMALIGWSGVDAHKKFRETEASRDVLDSIGGMEGMVKLATLCVRCRSLESKVE
;
A
#
# COMPACT_ATOMS: atom_id res chain seq x y z
N MET A 1 -37.34 4.88 20.20
CA MET A 1 -37.31 4.48 18.77
C MET A 1 -36.02 5.05 18.19
N ARG A 2 -34.97 4.24 18.02
CA ARG A 2 -33.66 4.71 17.52
C ARG A 2 -33.76 4.83 15.99
N SER A 3 -33.40 5.99 15.44
CA SER A 3 -33.42 6.26 14.00
C SER A 3 -32.46 5.33 13.27
N LEU A 4 -32.93 4.69 12.19
CA LEU A 4 -32.09 3.97 11.25
C LEU A 4 -31.06 4.94 10.64
N PRO A 5 -29.79 4.55 10.46
CA PRO A 5 -28.82 5.39 9.76
C PRO A 5 -29.26 5.60 8.31
N SER A 6 -29.00 6.81 7.81
CA SER A 6 -29.29 7.29 6.45
C SER A 6 -28.87 6.31 5.35
N PRO A 7 -29.52 6.34 4.16
CA PRO A 7 -29.19 5.44 3.07
C PRO A 7 -27.72 5.58 2.69
N VAL A 8 -27.00 4.46 2.75
CA VAL A 8 -25.66 4.30 2.20
C VAL A 8 -25.73 4.73 0.74
N LYS A 9 -24.93 5.73 0.34
CA LYS A 9 -24.84 6.13 -1.08
C LYS A 9 -24.56 4.87 -1.92
N PRO A 10 -25.18 4.71 -3.10
CA PRO A 10 -24.89 3.59 -3.98
C PRO A 10 -23.38 3.49 -4.20
N LEU A 11 -22.81 2.30 -4.01
CA LEU A 11 -21.36 2.07 -4.16
C LEU A 11 -20.83 2.62 -5.50
N TYR A 12 -21.65 2.56 -6.55
CA TYR A 12 -21.36 3.13 -7.86
C TYR A 12 -21.08 4.65 -7.82
N ASP A 13 -21.85 5.43 -7.06
CA ASP A 13 -21.67 6.87 -6.93
C ASP A 13 -20.41 7.23 -6.11
N ILE A 14 -19.99 6.32 -5.22
CA ILE A 14 -18.73 6.42 -4.48
C ILE A 14 -17.56 6.11 -5.41
N MET A 15 -17.63 5.00 -6.15
CA MET A 15 -16.56 4.55 -7.05
C MET A 15 -16.35 5.44 -8.28
N THR A 16 -17.38 6.21 -8.67
CA THR A 16 -17.30 7.20 -9.77
C THR A 16 -16.93 8.60 -9.29
N HIS A 17 -16.85 8.83 -7.98
CA HIS A 17 -16.25 10.06 -7.46
C HIS A 17 -14.77 10.08 -7.86
N GLY A 18 -14.28 11.18 -8.44
CA GLY A 18 -12.97 11.24 -9.11
C GLY A 18 -11.76 10.75 -8.29
N GLU A 19 -11.92 10.70 -6.96
CA GLU A 19 -10.94 10.19 -6.00
C GLU A 19 -10.80 8.65 -5.98
N PHE A 20 -11.77 7.89 -6.50
CA PHE A 20 -11.76 6.42 -6.56
C PHE A 20 -11.41 5.86 -7.95
N THR A 21 -10.79 6.68 -8.81
CA THR A 21 -10.45 6.29 -10.19
C THR A 21 -9.12 5.57 -10.34
N LYS A 22 -8.39 5.36 -9.24
CA LYS A 22 -7.05 4.76 -9.22
C LYS A 22 -7.07 3.43 -8.51
N HIS A 23 -6.50 2.41 -9.15
CA HIS A 23 -6.59 1.03 -8.70
C HIS A 23 -5.22 0.41 -8.53
N VAL A 24 -5.05 -0.37 -7.47
CA VAL A 24 -3.85 -1.19 -7.29
C VAL A 24 -4.25 -2.65 -7.37
N ALA A 25 -3.61 -3.39 -8.28
CA ALA A 25 -3.80 -4.83 -8.43
C ALA A 25 -2.95 -5.57 -7.40
N LEU A 26 -3.48 -5.68 -6.17
CA LEU A 26 -2.83 -6.38 -5.05
C LEU A 26 -2.89 -7.90 -5.23
N THR A 27 -1.82 -8.59 -4.81
CA THR A 27 -1.77 -10.07 -4.80
C THR A 27 -2.74 -10.69 -3.79
N SER A 28 -3.07 -9.98 -2.71
CA SER A 28 -4.03 -10.39 -1.69
C SER A 28 -4.58 -9.18 -0.92
N SER A 29 -5.80 -9.29 -0.39
CA SER A 29 -6.39 -8.31 0.53
C SER A 29 -6.14 -8.60 2.02
N SER A 30 -5.50 -9.73 2.36
CA SER A 30 -5.28 -10.17 3.75
C SER A 30 -4.65 -9.09 4.66
N PRO A 31 -3.65 -8.30 4.22
CA PRO A 31 -3.06 -7.25 5.07
C PRO A 31 -4.06 -6.17 5.53
N LEU A 32 -5.16 -5.97 4.79
CA LEU A 32 -6.21 -5.02 5.14
C LEU A 32 -7.12 -5.52 6.28
N LEU A 33 -6.99 -6.79 6.66
CA LEU A 33 -7.73 -7.38 7.79
C LEU A 33 -6.95 -7.29 9.11
N SER A 34 -5.65 -6.94 9.04
CA SER A 34 -4.81 -6.80 10.22
C SER A 34 -5.20 -5.61 11.09
N PRO A 35 -4.93 -5.65 12.41
CA PRO A 35 -5.19 -4.53 13.33
C PRO A 35 -4.59 -3.18 12.90
N MET A 36 -3.47 -3.23 12.18
CA MET A 36 -2.83 -2.08 11.55
C MET A 36 -2.22 -2.53 10.22
N THR A 37 -2.44 -1.76 9.16
CA THR A 37 -1.83 -1.99 7.84
C THR A 37 -0.87 -0.86 7.53
N GLU A 38 0.36 -1.20 7.22
CA GLU A 38 1.33 -0.28 6.68
C GLU A 38 1.32 -0.35 5.16
N LEU A 39 1.34 0.81 4.50
CA LEU A 39 1.47 0.96 3.06
C LEU A 39 2.82 1.60 2.76
N ILE A 40 3.64 0.90 1.98
CA ILE A 40 4.85 1.44 1.37
C ILE A 40 4.53 1.76 -0.09
N LEU A 41 4.67 3.02 -0.47
CA LEU A 41 4.34 3.58 -1.76
C LEU A 41 5.64 3.94 -2.49
N VAL A 42 5.99 3.16 -3.51
CA VAL A 42 7.12 3.42 -4.39
C VAL A 42 6.57 4.07 -5.65
N TYR A 43 6.88 5.36 -5.86
CA TYR A 43 6.50 6.10 -7.06
C TYR A 43 7.64 6.02 -8.08
N LEU A 44 7.28 5.70 -9.33
CA LEU A 44 8.18 5.58 -10.47
C LEU A 44 7.66 6.43 -11.65
N PRO A 45 8.49 6.68 -12.68
CA PRO A 45 8.08 7.44 -13.85
C PRO A 45 6.86 6.82 -14.52
N SER A 46 5.95 7.66 -15.02
CA SER A 46 4.71 7.23 -15.67
C SER A 46 4.93 6.38 -16.93
N ASP A 47 6.09 6.51 -17.57
CA ASP A 47 6.49 5.81 -18.79
C ASP A 47 7.38 4.58 -18.52
N ILE A 48 7.43 4.10 -17.27
CA ILE A 48 8.20 2.91 -16.91
C ILE A 48 7.82 1.70 -17.78
N SER A 49 8.84 1.09 -18.40
CA SER A 49 8.67 -0.09 -19.26
C SER A 49 8.16 -1.31 -18.48
N PRO A 50 7.44 -2.24 -19.13
CA PRO A 50 7.01 -3.51 -18.50
C PRO A 50 8.15 -4.31 -17.87
N ASP A 51 9.31 -4.42 -18.53
CA ASP A 51 10.46 -5.16 -18.01
C ASP A 51 10.98 -4.56 -16.69
N LYS A 52 11.11 -3.23 -16.64
CA LYS A 52 11.44 -2.52 -15.39
C LYS A 52 10.38 -2.73 -14.33
N LYS A 53 9.07 -2.71 -14.66
CA LYS A 53 8.00 -3.00 -13.67
C LYS A 53 8.17 -4.39 -13.04
N THR A 54 8.52 -5.40 -13.83
CA THR A 54 8.78 -6.75 -13.33
C THR A 54 9.99 -6.78 -12.40
N VAL A 55 11.13 -6.21 -12.83
CA VAL A 55 12.37 -6.18 -12.02
C VAL A 55 12.15 -5.45 -10.70
N THR A 56 11.55 -4.25 -10.74
CA THR A 56 11.23 -3.44 -9.57
C THR A 56 10.28 -4.18 -8.62
N ALA A 57 9.27 -4.88 -9.12
CA ALA A 57 8.37 -5.68 -8.28
C ALA A 57 9.12 -6.82 -7.57
N THR A 58 9.98 -7.55 -8.29
CA THR A 58 10.80 -8.62 -7.70
C THR A 58 11.75 -8.08 -6.64
N GLN A 59 12.39 -6.93 -6.87
CA GLN A 59 13.27 -6.30 -5.88
C GLN A 59 12.51 -5.88 -4.63
N LEU A 60 11.38 -5.16 -4.76
CA LEU A 60 10.58 -4.77 -3.60
C LEU A 60 10.10 -6.00 -2.82
N GLN A 61 9.65 -7.04 -3.54
CA GLN A 61 9.25 -8.29 -2.93
C GLN A 61 10.38 -8.89 -2.09
N GLN A 62 11.60 -8.99 -2.64
CA GLN A 62 12.76 -9.51 -1.92
C GLN A 62 13.09 -8.69 -0.67
N PHE A 63 13.09 -7.35 -0.77
CA PHE A 63 13.41 -6.49 0.37
C PHE A 63 12.37 -6.63 1.50
N VAL A 64 11.08 -6.66 1.15
CA VAL A 64 10.01 -6.79 2.13
C VAL A 64 10.02 -8.18 2.76
N TYR A 65 10.15 -9.26 1.98
CA TYR A 65 10.16 -10.61 2.54
C TYR A 65 11.39 -10.89 3.39
N ASN A 66 12.59 -10.50 2.94
CA ASN A 66 13.83 -10.82 3.65
C ASN A 66 14.05 -9.95 4.89
N GLY A 67 13.51 -8.72 4.92
CA GLY A 67 13.73 -7.83 6.06
C GLY A 67 12.52 -7.67 6.99
N ILE A 68 11.30 -7.63 6.44
CA ILE A 68 10.07 -7.41 7.21
C ILE A 68 9.36 -8.74 7.50
N GLY A 69 9.30 -9.63 6.50
CA GLY A 69 8.58 -10.90 6.59
C GLY A 69 9.11 -11.89 7.64
N GLU A 70 10.35 -11.70 8.12
CA GLU A 70 10.93 -12.54 9.18
C GLU A 70 10.46 -12.14 10.59
N SER A 71 9.79 -11.00 10.75
CA SER A 71 9.23 -10.57 12.02
C SER A 71 7.99 -11.39 12.40
N PHE A 72 7.96 -11.95 13.61
CA PHE A 72 6.79 -12.65 14.16
C PHE A 72 5.54 -11.77 14.29
N ASP A 73 5.70 -10.45 14.25
CA ASP A 73 4.62 -9.48 14.35
C ASP A 73 3.96 -9.13 13.00
N VAL A 74 4.50 -9.65 11.90
CA VAL A 74 3.93 -9.49 10.56
C VAL A 74 2.98 -10.65 10.28
N GLU A 75 1.72 -10.33 10.08
CA GLU A 75 0.66 -11.32 9.85
C GLU A 75 0.50 -11.67 8.37
N SER A 76 0.70 -10.69 7.49
CA SER A 76 0.62 -10.89 6.06
C SER A 76 1.31 -9.79 5.28
N VAL A 77 1.74 -10.12 4.06
CA VAL A 77 2.33 -9.19 3.10
C VAL A 77 1.60 -9.33 1.77
N SER A 78 1.36 -8.21 1.11
CA SER A 78 0.80 -8.15 -0.23
C SER A 78 1.50 -7.04 -1.00
N TYR A 79 1.55 -7.16 -2.32
CA TYR A 79 2.11 -6.10 -3.16
C TYR A 79 1.33 -6.02 -4.46
N GLY A 80 1.45 -4.90 -5.16
CA GLY A 80 0.73 -4.69 -6.40
C GLY A 80 1.12 -3.40 -7.11
N TRP A 81 1.03 -3.45 -8.43
CA TRP A 81 1.15 -2.27 -9.27
C TRP A 81 -0.17 -1.52 -9.33
N GLY A 82 -0.07 -0.19 -9.43
CA GLY A 82 -1.12 0.63 -9.98
C GLY A 82 -1.49 0.15 -11.38
N VAL A 83 -2.79 0.04 -11.65
CA VAL A 83 -3.33 -0.27 -12.98
C VAL A 83 -3.08 0.91 -13.91
N GLU A 84 -3.28 2.12 -13.39
CA GLU A 84 -2.97 3.38 -14.07
C GLU A 84 -1.51 3.83 -13.83
N ASN A 85 -1.04 4.80 -14.63
CA ASN A 85 0.33 5.32 -14.55
C ASN A 85 0.42 6.81 -14.19
N ASP A 86 -0.71 7.39 -13.77
CA ASP A 86 -0.85 8.82 -13.52
C ASP A 86 -1.33 9.08 -12.07
N PHE A 87 -0.82 8.29 -11.13
CA PHE A 87 -1.10 8.46 -9.70
C PHE A 87 -0.48 9.77 -9.20
N PRO A 88 -1.22 10.59 -8.43
CA PRO A 88 -0.63 11.76 -7.79
C PRO A 88 0.46 11.34 -6.82
N VAL A 89 1.65 11.94 -6.94
CA VAL A 89 2.79 11.63 -6.07
C VAL A 89 2.56 12.27 -4.71
N LYS A 90 2.40 11.45 -3.66
CA LYS A 90 2.15 11.94 -2.31
C LYS A 90 3.32 12.79 -1.81
N GLY A 91 3.05 14.07 -1.53
CA GLY A 91 4.07 15.04 -1.13
C GLY A 91 5.02 15.45 -2.26
N GLY A 92 4.68 15.13 -3.51
CA GLY A 92 5.30 15.71 -4.70
C GLY A 92 4.64 17.04 -5.08
N ASP A 93 5.05 17.61 -6.22
CA ASP A 93 4.42 18.81 -6.76
C ASP A 93 2.96 18.55 -7.16
N ALA A 94 2.14 19.61 -7.20
CA ALA A 94 0.68 19.49 -7.41
C ALA A 94 0.28 18.73 -8.69
N GLU A 95 1.11 18.80 -9.73
CA GLU A 95 0.89 18.12 -11.02
C GLU A 95 1.77 16.88 -11.20
N GLN A 96 2.60 16.53 -10.21
CA GLN A 96 3.51 15.40 -10.31
C GLN A 96 2.73 14.09 -10.24
N LYS A 97 2.86 13.31 -11.31
CA LYS A 97 2.23 12.00 -11.45
C LYS A 97 3.27 10.91 -11.72
N GLY A 98 2.91 9.67 -11.39
CA GLY A 98 3.77 8.52 -11.62
C GLY A 98 3.00 7.21 -11.65
N SER A 99 3.69 6.14 -12.03
CA SER A 99 3.27 4.78 -11.72
C SER A 99 3.55 4.50 -10.24
N ILE A 100 2.74 3.66 -9.61
CA ILE A 100 2.94 3.27 -8.21
C ILE A 100 3.12 1.75 -8.11
N LEU A 101 4.14 1.33 -7.38
CA LEU A 101 4.25 -0.01 -6.83
C LEU A 101 4.00 0.10 -5.33
N MET A 102 3.05 -0.67 -4.83
CA MET A 102 2.62 -0.61 -3.44
C MET A 102 2.90 -1.95 -2.75
N ALA A 103 3.43 -1.89 -1.53
CA ALA A 103 3.44 -3.01 -0.60
C ALA A 103 2.54 -2.72 0.59
N LEU A 104 1.75 -3.70 1.00
CA LEU A 104 0.93 -3.71 2.20
C LEU A 104 1.52 -4.72 3.18
N ILE A 105 1.70 -4.27 4.42
CA ILE A 105 2.18 -5.11 5.52
C ILE A 105 1.14 -5.07 6.62
N GLY A 106 0.58 -6.23 6.92
CA GLY A 106 -0.36 -6.42 8.03
C GLY A 106 0.41 -6.67 9.32
N TRP A 107 0.21 -5.81 10.30
CA TRP A 107 0.87 -5.87 11.62
C TRP A 107 -0.12 -6.30 12.70
N SER A 108 0.34 -7.13 13.63
CA SER A 108 -0.39 -7.56 14.84
C SER A 108 -0.87 -6.39 15.71
N GLY A 109 -0.23 -5.22 15.59
CA GLY A 109 -0.66 -4.00 16.25
C GLY A 109 0.26 -2.81 15.98
N VAL A 110 -0.20 -1.63 16.41
CA VAL A 110 0.55 -0.36 16.26
C VAL A 110 1.88 -0.40 17.02
N ASP A 111 1.89 -0.97 18.23
CA ASP A 111 3.10 -1.01 19.06
C ASP A 111 4.14 -2.00 18.53
N ALA A 112 3.68 -3.09 17.91
CA ALA A 112 4.55 -4.05 17.22
C ALA A 112 5.26 -3.39 16.02
N HIS A 113 4.49 -2.72 15.15
CA HIS A 113 5.06 -1.93 14.05
C HIS A 113 6.05 -0.86 14.55
N LYS A 114 5.72 -0.12 15.62
CA LYS A 114 6.64 0.89 16.19
C LYS A 114 7.96 0.29 16.64
N LYS A 115 7.93 -0.82 17.38
CA LYS A 115 9.15 -1.53 17.80
C LYS A 115 9.96 -1.99 16.61
N PHE A 116 9.32 -2.54 15.59
CA PHE A 116 10.02 -2.93 14.37
C PHE A 116 10.70 -1.74 13.68
N ARG A 117 10.03 -0.58 13.62
CA ARG A 117 10.59 0.65 13.01
C ARG A 117 11.86 1.17 13.69
N GLU A 118 12.13 0.78 14.94
CA GLU A 118 13.34 1.15 15.67
C GLU A 118 14.52 0.20 15.41
N THR A 119 14.30 -0.91 14.70
CA THR A 119 15.32 -1.94 14.40
C THR A 119 16.23 -1.56 13.24
N GLU A 120 17.40 -2.19 13.19
CA GLU A 120 18.32 -2.05 12.04
C GLU A 120 17.71 -2.64 10.76
N ALA A 121 17.04 -3.80 10.87
CA ALA A 121 16.34 -4.42 9.75
C ALA A 121 15.33 -3.47 9.08
N SER A 122 14.61 -2.66 9.86
CA SER A 122 13.70 -1.67 9.28
C SER A 122 14.43 -0.57 8.49
N ARG A 123 15.60 -0.12 8.98
CA ARG A 123 16.42 0.86 8.27
C ARG A 123 16.99 0.26 6.99
N ASP A 124 17.54 -0.95 7.06
CA ASP A 124 18.14 -1.65 5.92
C ASP A 124 17.11 -1.87 4.79
N VAL A 125 15.86 -2.21 5.14
CA VAL A 125 14.79 -2.34 4.15
C VAL A 125 14.43 -1.00 3.52
N LEU A 126 14.26 0.06 4.33
CA LEU A 126 13.96 1.40 3.80
C LEU A 126 15.08 1.93 2.92
N ASP A 127 16.34 1.72 3.29
CA ASP A 127 17.50 2.13 2.51
C ASP A 127 17.60 1.35 1.20
N SER A 128 17.31 0.03 1.23
CA SER A 128 17.25 -0.82 0.03
C SER A 128 16.17 -0.35 -0.94
N ILE A 129 14.97 -0.02 -0.43
CA ILE A 129 13.88 0.55 -1.24
C ILE A 129 14.25 1.95 -1.74
N GLY A 130 14.88 2.76 -0.87
CA GLY A 130 15.37 4.10 -1.17
C GLY A 130 16.41 4.13 -2.30
N GLY A 131 17.19 3.07 -2.44
CA GLY A 131 18.21 2.90 -3.48
C GLY A 131 17.71 2.32 -4.81
N MET A 132 16.40 2.05 -4.96
CA MET A 132 15.86 1.49 -6.19
C MET A 132 16.03 2.46 -7.37
N GLU A 133 16.60 1.96 -8.47
CA GLU A 133 16.90 2.76 -9.65
C GLU A 133 15.62 3.38 -10.25
N GLY A 134 15.68 4.67 -10.54
CA GLY A 134 14.58 5.39 -11.20
C GLY A 134 13.39 5.67 -10.29
N MET A 135 13.47 5.39 -8.99
CA MET A 135 12.43 5.78 -8.04
C MET A 135 12.29 7.32 -8.00
N VAL A 136 11.06 7.80 -8.18
CA VAL A 136 10.72 9.22 -8.10
C VAL A 136 10.54 9.63 -6.64
N LYS A 137 9.84 8.81 -5.86
CA LYS A 137 9.56 9.09 -4.45
C LYS A 137 9.21 7.84 -3.68
N LEU A 138 9.60 7.80 -2.41
CA LEU A 138 9.12 6.84 -1.42
C LEU A 138 8.18 7.56 -0.44
N ALA A 139 7.05 6.94 -0.14
CA ALA A 139 6.18 7.38 0.95
C ALA A 139 5.69 6.17 1.74
N THR A 140 5.50 6.36 3.04
CA THR A 140 4.90 5.34 3.90
C THR A 140 3.75 5.96 4.68
N LEU A 141 2.68 5.19 4.87
CA LEU A 141 1.58 5.58 5.73
C LEU A 141 1.00 4.33 6.39
N CYS A 142 0.44 4.49 7.58
CA CYS A 142 -0.23 3.39 8.26
C CYS A 142 -1.71 3.72 8.43
N VAL A 143 -2.56 2.73 8.18
CA VAL A 143 -4.02 2.86 8.26
C VAL A 143 -4.59 1.73 9.10
N ARG A 144 -5.75 2.00 9.70
CA ARG A 144 -6.62 0.95 10.21
C ARG A 144 -7.76 0.76 9.23
N CYS A 145 -7.85 -0.43 8.67
CA CYS A 145 -8.95 -0.80 7.80
C CYS A 145 -10.09 -1.42 8.63
N ARG A 146 -11.33 -1.21 8.17
CA ARG A 146 -12.51 -1.90 8.69
C ARG A 146 -13.23 -2.48 7.49
N SER A 147 -13.37 -3.81 7.44
CA SER A 147 -14.26 -4.44 6.48
C SER A 147 -15.71 -4.23 6.92
N LEU A 148 -16.56 -3.87 5.97
CA LEU A 148 -18.00 -3.88 6.15
C LEU A 148 -18.52 -5.06 5.33
N GLU A 149 -18.76 -6.19 5.98
CA GLU A 149 -19.46 -7.30 5.35
C GLU A 149 -20.97 -7.00 5.38
N SER A 150 -21.61 -6.98 4.21
CA SER A 150 -23.07 -7.00 4.17
C SER A 150 -23.52 -8.38 4.63
N LYS A 151 -24.33 -8.45 5.69
CA LYS A 151 -25.13 -9.65 5.93
C LYS A 151 -26.06 -9.82 4.74
N VAL A 152 -25.85 -10.90 3.99
CA VAL A 152 -26.86 -11.39 3.05
C VAL A 152 -27.95 -11.98 3.94
N GLU A 153 -29.07 -11.26 4.07
CA GLU A 153 -30.34 -11.81 4.57
C GLU A 153 -31.11 -12.48 3.43
#